data_AF-A0A919TTQ8-F1
#
_entry.id   AF-A0A919TTQ8-F1
#
_cell.length_a   1.000
_cell.length_b   1.000
_cell.length_c   1.000
_cell.angle_alpha   90.00
_cell.angle_beta   90.00
_cell.angle_gamma   90.00
#
_symmetry.space_group_name_H-M   'P 1'
#
loop_
_entity.id
_entity.type
_entity.pdbx_description
1 polymer ?
#
loop_
_entity_poly.entity_id
_entity_poly.type
_entity_poly.pdbx_seq_one_letter_code
_entity_poly.pdbx_strand_id
1 'polypeptide(L)'
;MRLFRLIMVLVPVAGLLSACSPAAEPIAGMAMRDGKPVVLFLPCEEFATVSVSRDYPDPHDLRSRPPAPSWGFITSDAVPGTAVELPLFDRPAAPWEIDEEELTSLEAGERYSLSGLSFRHAIFVHFTVDDLAALGADQVLTNTSKGKLKVVGRDAFASRARDGCGKIQPKRARPSISPRSVSPVPGEPRILRRSS
;
A
#
# COMPACT_ATOMS: atom_id res chain seq x y z
N MET A 1 67.50 -21.46 -21.98
CA MET A 1 66.95 -21.77 -20.64
C MET A 1 65.95 -20.70 -20.26
N ARG A 2 64.71 -21.11 -20.00
CA ARG A 2 63.55 -20.27 -19.67
C ARG A 2 63.64 -19.80 -18.23
N LEU A 3 63.39 -18.51 -17.96
CA LEU A 3 62.96 -18.06 -16.63
C LEU A 3 61.92 -16.94 -16.79
N PHE A 4 60.68 -17.34 -17.08
CA PHE A 4 59.51 -16.47 -17.06
C PHE A 4 59.12 -16.26 -15.59
N ARG A 5 59.44 -15.09 -15.02
CA ARG A 5 58.89 -14.63 -13.73
C ARG A 5 57.50 -14.05 -13.99
N LEU A 6 56.47 -14.87 -13.80
CA LEU A 6 55.08 -14.47 -13.79
C LEU A 6 54.72 -14.05 -12.35
N ILE A 7 54.60 -12.74 -12.12
CA ILE A 7 54.09 -12.19 -10.87
C ILE A 7 52.56 -12.29 -10.93
N MET A 8 52.01 -13.23 -10.18
CA MET A 8 50.58 -13.48 -10.04
C MET A 8 50.02 -12.50 -9.01
N VAL A 9 49.43 -11.39 -9.48
CA VAL A 9 48.72 -10.44 -8.61
C VAL A 9 47.33 -11.02 -8.31
N LEU A 10 47.17 -11.55 -7.09
CA LEU A 10 45.89 -12.00 -6.55
C LEU A 10 45.12 -10.75 -6.08
N VAL A 11 44.15 -10.28 -6.86
CA VAL A 11 43.20 -9.24 -6.40
C VAL A 11 42.02 -9.96 -5.77
N PRO A 12 41.83 -9.93 -4.43
CA PRO A 12 40.58 -10.34 -3.84
C PRO A 12 39.56 -9.25 -4.16
N VAL A 13 38.78 -9.47 -5.22
CA VAL A 13 37.51 -8.76 -5.43
C VAL A 13 36.56 -9.30 -4.36
N ALA A 14 36.76 -8.87 -3.12
CA ALA A 14 35.81 -9.04 -2.05
C ALA A 14 34.59 -8.21 -2.44
N GLY A 15 33.63 -8.91 -3.04
CA GLY A 15 32.37 -8.37 -3.49
C GLY A 15 31.73 -7.58 -2.37
N LEU A 16 31.74 -6.26 -2.54
CA LEU A 16 30.71 -5.36 -2.06
C LEU A 16 29.38 -5.90 -2.61
N LEU A 17 28.79 -6.87 -1.91
CA LEU A 17 27.37 -7.12 -1.96
C LEU A 17 26.72 -5.90 -1.32
N SER A 18 26.74 -4.77 -2.04
CA SER A 18 25.76 -3.72 -1.86
C SER A 18 24.43 -4.37 -2.17
N ALA A 19 23.82 -4.96 -1.14
CA ALA A 19 22.43 -5.34 -1.14
C ALA A 19 21.64 -4.03 -1.27
N CYS A 20 21.53 -3.54 -2.50
CA CYS A 20 20.56 -2.53 -2.87
C CYS A 20 19.21 -3.19 -2.64
N SER A 21 18.66 -3.04 -1.44
CA SER A 21 17.26 -3.33 -1.21
C SER A 21 16.49 -2.56 -2.29
N PRO A 22 15.76 -3.25 -3.18
CA PRO A 22 15.00 -2.56 -4.21
C PRO A 22 14.04 -1.62 -3.50
N ALA A 23 14.01 -0.37 -3.92
CA ALA A 23 13.12 0.60 -3.31
C ALA A 23 11.66 0.13 -3.45
N ALA A 24 10.85 0.41 -2.44
CA ALA A 24 9.44 0.01 -2.43
C ALA A 24 8.74 0.58 -3.67
N GLU A 25 8.05 -0.30 -4.41
CA GLU A 25 7.21 0.09 -5.54
C GLU A 25 5.91 0.70 -5.03
N PRO A 26 5.31 1.65 -5.76
CA PRO A 26 4.06 2.27 -5.34
C PRO A 26 2.90 1.25 -5.41
N ILE A 27 2.21 1.09 -4.28
CA ILE A 27 0.98 0.30 -4.14
C ILE A 27 -0.29 1.18 -4.16
N ALA A 28 -0.13 2.50 -4.21
CA ALA A 28 -1.23 3.47 -4.23
C ALA A 28 -1.00 4.55 -5.31
N GLY A 29 -2.08 5.00 -5.92
CA GLY A 29 -2.08 6.10 -6.87
C GLY A 29 -3.47 6.70 -7.05
N MET A 30 -3.52 7.89 -7.63
CA MET A 30 -4.76 8.56 -8.01
C MET A 30 -5.03 8.36 -9.50
N ALA A 31 -6.29 8.18 -9.87
CA ALA A 31 -6.73 8.14 -11.26
C ALA A 31 -8.06 8.89 -11.42
N MET A 32 -8.47 9.09 -12.67
CA MET A 32 -9.79 9.61 -13.00
C MET A 32 -10.63 8.49 -13.62
N ARG A 33 -11.89 8.36 -13.19
CA ARG A 33 -12.88 7.44 -13.77
C ARG A 33 -14.20 8.19 -13.92
N ASP A 34 -14.69 8.28 -15.15
CA ASP A 34 -15.97 8.95 -15.45
C ASP A 34 -16.05 10.38 -14.88
N GLY A 35 -14.93 11.11 -14.92
CA GLY A 35 -14.82 12.47 -14.40
C GLY A 35 -14.67 12.58 -12.87
N LYS A 36 -14.65 11.47 -12.15
CA LYS A 36 -14.46 11.42 -10.70
C LYS A 36 -13.06 10.95 -10.30
N PRO A 37 -12.48 11.50 -9.22
CA PRO A 37 -11.24 10.99 -8.66
C PRO A 37 -11.47 9.61 -8.02
N VAL A 38 -10.60 8.66 -8.35
CA VAL A 38 -10.58 7.33 -7.73
C VAL A 38 -9.18 7.02 -7.20
N VAL A 39 -9.12 6.35 -6.07
CA VAL A 39 -7.87 5.76 -5.60
C VAL A 39 -7.70 4.40 -6.26
N LEU A 40 -6.57 4.21 -6.95
CA LEU A 40 -6.14 2.90 -7.39
C LEU A 40 -5.16 2.33 -6.37
N PHE A 41 -5.55 1.25 -5.71
CA PHE A 41 -4.79 0.64 -4.63
C PHE A 41 -4.55 -0.85 -4.87
N LEU A 42 -3.40 -1.35 -4.47
CA LEU A 42 -3.06 -2.76 -4.55
C LEU A 42 -2.58 -3.26 -3.18
N PRO A 43 -3.45 -3.89 -2.38
CA PRO A 43 -3.09 -4.43 -1.08
C PRO A 43 -2.04 -5.55 -1.23
N CYS A 44 -1.02 -5.54 -0.38
CA CYS A 44 -0.05 -6.63 -0.25
C CYS A 44 -0.42 -7.64 0.85
N GLU A 45 -1.36 -7.29 1.72
CA GLU A 45 -1.90 -8.11 2.82
C GLU A 45 -3.42 -7.91 2.95
N GLU A 46 -4.08 -8.75 3.75
CA GLU A 46 -5.54 -8.70 3.97
C GLU A 46 -5.98 -7.41 4.67
N PHE A 47 -5.19 -6.95 5.64
CA PHE A 47 -5.41 -5.64 6.26
C PHE A 47 -4.84 -4.53 5.36
N ALA A 48 -5.68 -3.55 5.07
CA ALA A 48 -5.28 -2.36 4.34
C ALA A 48 -6.09 -1.13 4.77
N THR A 49 -5.43 0.03 4.73
CA THR A 49 -6.08 1.33 4.86
C THR A 49 -5.56 2.27 3.78
N VAL A 50 -6.43 3.14 3.29
CA VAL A 50 -6.09 4.19 2.34
C VAL A 50 -6.82 5.45 2.76
N SER A 51 -6.13 6.57 2.88
CA SER A 51 -6.75 7.86 3.16
C SER A 51 -6.24 8.97 2.25
N VAL A 52 -7.11 9.94 2.00
CA VAL A 52 -6.78 11.21 1.35
C VAL A 52 -7.04 12.31 2.37
N SER A 53 -6.03 13.11 2.64
CA SER A 53 -6.14 14.27 3.54
C SER A 53 -5.66 15.54 2.86
N ARG A 54 -6.15 16.69 3.33
CA ARG A 54 -5.56 17.98 2.94
C ARG A 54 -4.12 18.06 3.47
N ASP A 55 -3.19 18.41 2.61
CA ASP A 55 -1.77 18.55 2.97
C ASP A 55 -1.57 19.89 3.69
N TYR A 56 -0.74 19.89 4.73
CA TYR A 56 -0.41 21.14 5.44
C TYR A 56 0.89 21.71 4.88
N PRO A 57 0.95 23.02 4.55
CA PRO A 57 2.15 23.63 3.99
C PRO A 57 3.34 23.69 4.95
N ASP A 58 3.13 23.44 6.25
CA ASP A 58 4.20 23.42 7.26
C ASP A 58 4.14 22.13 8.10
N PRO A 59 5.08 21.19 7.90
CA PRO A 59 5.14 19.93 8.65
C PRO A 59 5.71 20.09 10.08
N HIS A 60 6.19 21.28 10.47
CA HIS A 60 6.81 21.50 11.77
C HIS A 60 5.81 21.94 12.87
N ASP A 61 4.56 22.24 12.50
CA ASP A 61 3.51 22.73 13.41
C ASP A 61 2.43 21.66 13.70
N LEU A 62 2.85 20.41 13.93
CA LEU A 62 1.93 19.29 14.17
C LEU A 62 1.29 19.28 15.57
N ARG A 63 1.85 20.03 16.53
CA ARG A 63 1.39 19.99 17.93
C ARG A 63 0.22 20.93 18.23
N SER A 64 -0.02 21.91 17.36
CA SER A 64 -0.98 22.99 17.60
C SER A 64 -2.14 22.99 16.60
N ARG A 65 -2.10 22.13 15.58
CA ARG A 65 -3.14 22.08 14.54
C ARG A 65 -4.18 21.02 14.82
N PRO A 66 -5.47 21.31 14.53
CA PRO A 66 -6.45 20.26 14.41
C PRO A 66 -6.00 19.26 13.32
N PRO A 67 -6.44 17.99 13.38
CA PRO A 67 -6.24 17.05 12.30
C PRO A 67 -6.69 17.63 10.96
N ALA A 68 -5.96 17.32 9.89
CA ALA A 68 -6.41 17.67 8.54
C ALA A 68 -7.71 16.91 8.26
N PRO A 69 -8.73 17.57 7.68
CA PRO A 69 -9.89 16.85 7.17
C PRO A 69 -9.42 15.76 6.21
N SER A 70 -9.94 14.55 6.42
CA SER A 70 -9.56 13.38 5.66
C SER A 70 -10.76 12.53 5.25
N TRP A 71 -10.55 11.76 4.19
CA TRP A 71 -11.48 10.75 3.69
C TRP A 71 -10.71 9.43 3.58
N GLY A 72 -11.23 8.34 4.14
CA GLY A 72 -10.46 7.11 4.30
C GLY A 72 -11.28 5.85 4.10
N PHE A 73 -10.60 4.79 3.63
CA PHE A 73 -11.14 3.45 3.49
C PHE A 73 -10.30 2.48 4.30
N ILE A 74 -10.95 1.48 4.89
CA ILE A 74 -10.30 0.40 5.62
C ILE A 74 -10.91 -0.94 5.23
N THR A 75 -10.10 -2.00 5.28
CA THR A 75 -10.57 -3.38 5.18
C THR A 75 -9.65 -4.32 5.94
N SER A 76 -10.20 -5.42 6.42
CA SER A 76 -9.44 -6.54 7.00
C SER A 76 -9.48 -7.80 6.13
N ASP A 77 -10.18 -7.75 4.98
CA ASP A 77 -10.41 -8.91 4.11
C ASP A 77 -10.00 -8.61 2.65
N ALA A 78 -9.00 -7.74 2.45
CA ALA A 78 -8.47 -7.47 1.11
C ALA A 78 -7.91 -8.75 0.48
N VAL A 79 -8.01 -8.86 -0.85
CA VAL A 79 -7.35 -9.93 -1.61
C VAL A 79 -5.95 -9.45 -2.03
N PRO A 80 -4.85 -9.96 -1.44
CA PRO A 80 -3.51 -9.49 -1.75
C PRO A 80 -3.17 -9.65 -3.23
N GLY A 81 -2.48 -8.66 -3.81
CA GLY A 81 -2.08 -8.68 -5.22
C GLY A 81 -3.17 -8.30 -6.20
N THR A 82 -4.40 -8.02 -5.75
CA THR A 82 -5.53 -7.63 -6.60
C THR A 82 -5.74 -6.12 -6.50
N ALA A 83 -5.57 -5.41 -7.62
CA ALA A 83 -5.85 -3.97 -7.66
C ALA A 83 -7.34 -3.69 -7.45
N VAL A 84 -7.65 -2.65 -6.69
CA VAL A 84 -9.00 -2.16 -6.42
C VAL A 84 -9.09 -0.68 -6.77
N GLU A 85 -10.27 -0.26 -7.22
CA GLU A 85 -10.60 1.14 -7.43
C GLU A 85 -11.57 1.58 -6.32
N LEU A 86 -11.17 2.58 -5.54
CA LEU A 86 -11.95 3.12 -4.43
C LEU A 86 -12.39 4.54 -4.81
N PRO A 87 -13.69 4.74 -5.14
CA PRO A 87 -14.17 6.04 -5.58
C PRO A 87 -14.18 7.03 -4.42
N LEU A 88 -13.51 8.15 -4.58
CA LEU A 88 -13.42 9.15 -3.51
C LEU A 88 -14.79 9.80 -3.29
N PHE A 89 -15.19 9.96 -2.02
CA PHE A 89 -16.49 10.51 -1.61
C PHE A 89 -17.73 9.67 -1.97
N ASP A 90 -17.53 8.46 -2.48
CA ASP A 90 -18.60 7.49 -2.71
C ASP A 90 -18.39 6.27 -1.79
N ARG A 91 -19.46 5.51 -1.53
CA ARG A 91 -19.35 4.27 -0.74
C ARG A 91 -18.63 3.19 -1.56
N PRO A 92 -17.56 2.56 -1.05
CA PRO A 92 -16.87 1.51 -1.76
C PRO A 92 -17.67 0.20 -1.75
N ALA A 93 -17.32 -0.73 -2.64
CA ALA A 93 -17.84 -2.09 -2.58
C ALA A 93 -17.17 -2.88 -1.45
N ALA A 94 -17.90 -3.85 -0.88
CA ALA A 94 -17.33 -4.80 0.07
C ALA A 94 -16.08 -5.50 -0.51
N PRO A 95 -15.05 -5.80 0.31
CA PRO A 95 -15.02 -5.71 1.78
C PRO A 95 -14.49 -4.38 2.33
N TRP A 96 -14.49 -3.32 1.52
CA TRP A 96 -14.02 -2.01 1.96
C TRP A 96 -15.11 -1.24 2.69
N GLU A 97 -14.71 -0.56 3.75
CA GLU A 97 -15.56 0.30 4.57
C GLU A 97 -14.95 1.69 4.62
N ILE A 98 -15.76 2.69 4.96
CA ILE A 98 -15.29 4.06 5.15
C ILE A 98 -14.82 4.21 6.60
N ASP A 99 -13.61 4.74 6.79
CA ASP A 99 -12.96 4.93 8.09
C ASP A 99 -13.00 6.41 8.52
N GLU A 100 -12.89 7.32 7.55
CA GLU A 100 -12.84 8.77 7.77
C GLU A 100 -13.72 9.48 6.71
N GLU A 101 -14.51 10.49 7.10
CA GLU A 101 -15.48 11.18 6.22
C GLU A 101 -15.47 12.71 6.36
N GLU A 102 -14.43 13.29 6.96
CA GLU A 102 -14.37 14.74 7.21
C GLU A 102 -14.10 15.57 5.94
N LEU A 103 -13.32 15.02 5.00
CA LEU A 103 -13.07 15.63 3.70
C LEU A 103 -14.17 15.23 2.73
N THR A 104 -14.97 16.18 2.26
CA THR A 104 -16.13 15.91 1.39
C THR A 104 -15.94 16.35 -0.07
N SER A 105 -14.89 17.13 -0.36
CA SER A 105 -14.57 17.57 -1.71
C SER A 105 -13.10 17.97 -1.84
N LEU A 106 -12.60 18.01 -3.08
CA LEU A 106 -11.29 18.56 -3.43
C LEU A 106 -11.46 19.97 -4.00
N GLU A 107 -10.68 20.92 -3.49
CA GLU A 107 -10.71 22.33 -3.85
C GLU A 107 -9.55 22.67 -4.78
N ALA A 108 -9.79 23.54 -5.76
CA ALA A 108 -8.74 24.04 -6.64
C ALA A 108 -7.71 24.87 -5.85
N GLY A 109 -6.43 24.70 -6.17
CA GLY A 109 -5.32 25.40 -5.48
C GLY A 109 -4.88 24.76 -4.15
N GLU A 110 -5.66 23.84 -3.60
CA GLU A 110 -5.28 23.08 -2.41
C GLU A 110 -4.41 21.87 -2.76
N ARG A 111 -3.51 21.51 -1.84
CA ARG A 111 -2.66 20.32 -1.95
C ARG A 111 -3.23 19.23 -1.05
N TYR A 112 -3.19 18.01 -1.54
CA TYR A 112 -3.68 16.81 -0.87
C TYR A 112 -2.59 15.76 -0.79
N SER A 113 -2.73 14.83 0.14
CA SER A 113 -1.89 13.67 0.29
C SER A 113 -2.75 12.41 0.33
N LEU A 114 -2.52 11.52 -0.63
CA LEU A 114 -2.98 10.14 -0.59
C LEU A 114 -1.97 9.32 0.22
N SER A 115 -2.42 8.67 1.29
CA SER A 115 -1.67 7.69 2.06
C SER A 115 -2.27 6.30 1.81
N GLY A 116 -1.44 5.35 1.37
CA GLY A 116 -1.82 3.94 1.29
C GLY A 116 -0.95 3.11 2.23
N LEU A 117 -1.58 2.30 3.08
CA LEU A 117 -0.92 1.37 3.97
C LEU A 117 -1.41 -0.05 3.71
N SER A 118 -0.51 -0.90 3.25
CA SER A 118 -0.66 -2.34 3.31
C SER A 118 0.71 -2.89 3.69
N PHE A 119 0.79 -3.60 4.82
CA PHE A 119 2.03 -3.94 5.53
C PHE A 119 2.80 -2.72 6.13
N ARG A 120 4.07 -2.91 6.52
CA ARG A 120 4.95 -1.95 7.23
C ARG A 120 5.35 -0.70 6.44
N HIS A 121 4.75 -0.42 5.29
CA HIS A 121 5.12 0.69 4.43
C HIS A 121 3.91 1.54 4.08
N ALA A 122 3.94 2.80 4.51
CA ALA A 122 3.03 3.83 4.04
C ALA A 122 3.61 4.48 2.78
N ILE A 123 2.76 4.72 1.78
CA ILE A 123 3.13 5.42 0.55
C ILE A 123 2.32 6.70 0.48
N PHE A 124 3.02 7.82 0.25
CA PHE A 124 2.42 9.15 0.13
C PHE A 124 2.47 9.65 -1.31
N VAL A 125 1.33 9.97 -1.89
CA VAL A 125 1.22 10.65 -3.18
C VAL A 125 0.62 12.03 -2.93
N HIS A 126 1.41 13.08 -3.09
CA HIS A 126 0.93 14.45 -2.96
C HIS A 126 0.39 14.94 -4.29
N PHE A 127 -0.78 15.57 -4.32
CA PHE A 127 -1.40 16.00 -5.58
C PHE A 127 -2.27 17.24 -5.39
N THR A 128 -2.67 17.84 -6.50
CA THR A 128 -3.66 18.92 -6.60
C THR A 128 -4.78 18.50 -7.55
N VAL A 129 -5.88 19.25 -7.58
CA VAL A 129 -6.97 19.03 -8.56
C VAL A 129 -6.44 19.16 -10.00
N ASP A 130 -5.53 20.09 -10.26
CA ASP A 130 -4.93 20.29 -11.59
C ASP A 130 -4.11 19.07 -12.05
N ASP A 131 -3.39 18.43 -11.12
CA ASP A 131 -2.66 17.20 -11.42
C ASP A 131 -3.60 16.07 -11.86
N LEU A 132 -4.78 15.97 -11.24
CA LEU A 132 -5.79 14.97 -11.58
C LEU A 132 -6.50 15.30 -12.90
N ALA A 133 -6.81 16.57 -13.14
CA ALA A 133 -7.44 17.04 -14.37
C ALA A 133 -6.55 16.81 -15.60
N ALA A 134 -5.23 16.76 -15.42
CA ALA A 134 -4.27 16.46 -16.47
C ALA A 134 -4.16 14.96 -16.82
N LEU A 135 -4.79 14.06 -16.04
CA LEU A 135 -4.72 12.62 -16.29
C LEU A 135 -5.63 12.18 -17.45
N GLY A 136 -5.08 11.37 -18.35
CA GLY A 136 -5.87 10.59 -19.30
C GLY A 136 -6.63 9.44 -18.64
N ALA A 137 -7.59 8.85 -19.37
CA ALA A 137 -8.49 7.81 -18.85
C ALA A 137 -7.78 6.57 -18.26
N ASP A 138 -6.64 6.18 -18.86
CA ASP A 138 -5.84 5.03 -18.44
C ASP A 138 -4.57 5.41 -17.68
N GLN A 139 -4.50 6.64 -17.17
CA GLN A 139 -3.35 7.16 -16.45
C GLN A 139 -3.57 7.15 -14.93
N VAL A 140 -2.46 6.95 -14.22
CA VAL A 140 -2.39 6.92 -12.77
C VAL A 140 -1.27 7.87 -12.33
N LEU A 141 -1.61 8.82 -11.48
CA LEU A 141 -0.65 9.63 -10.75
C LEU A 141 -0.17 8.86 -9.52
N THR A 142 1.13 8.65 -9.42
CA THR A 142 1.75 7.97 -8.28
C THR A 142 3.09 8.62 -7.95
N ASN A 143 3.75 8.14 -6.90
CA ASN A 143 5.11 8.55 -6.57
C ASN A 143 6.14 7.55 -7.09
N THR A 144 7.37 8.04 -7.23
CA THR A 144 8.55 7.20 -7.37
C THR A 144 9.11 6.87 -5.99
N SER A 145 10.03 5.92 -5.92
CA SER A 145 10.84 5.65 -4.72
C SER A 145 11.58 6.86 -4.15
N LYS A 146 11.75 7.94 -4.94
CA LYS A 146 12.37 9.20 -4.53
C LYS A 146 11.36 10.27 -4.13
N GLY A 147 10.09 9.91 -3.94
CA GLY A 147 9.01 10.84 -3.58
C GLY A 147 8.57 11.80 -4.70
N LYS A 148 9.13 11.68 -5.91
CA LYS A 148 8.70 12.50 -7.06
C LYS A 148 7.43 11.96 -7.67
N LEU A 149 6.50 12.83 -8.02
CA LEU A 149 5.30 12.46 -8.78
C LEU A 149 5.65 11.93 -10.17
N LYS A 150 4.86 10.97 -10.61
CA LYS A 150 4.99 10.33 -11.92
C LYS A 150 3.61 9.89 -12.40
N VAL A 151 3.33 10.19 -13.66
CA VAL A 151 2.18 9.64 -14.37
C VAL A 151 2.61 8.36 -15.08
N VAL A 152 1.83 7.29 -14.92
CA VAL A 152 2.05 5.98 -15.54
C VAL A 152 0.75 5.44 -16.11
N GLY A 153 0.82 4.47 -17.02
CA GLY A 153 -0.37 3.72 -17.44
C GLY A 153 -0.89 2.81 -16.32
N ARG A 154 -2.21 2.57 -16.28
CA ARG A 154 -2.88 1.75 -15.26
C ARG A 154 -2.33 0.33 -15.16
N ASP A 155 -2.13 -0.34 -16.29
CA ASP A 155 -1.55 -1.69 -16.32
C ASP A 155 -0.10 -1.70 -15.82
N ALA A 156 0.67 -0.67 -16.18
CA ALA A 156 2.04 -0.52 -15.73
C ALA A 156 2.12 -0.26 -14.22
N PHE A 157 1.18 0.50 -13.66
CA PHE A 157 1.02 0.65 -12.21
C PHE A 157 0.71 -0.70 -11.56
N ALA A 158 -0.34 -1.39 -12.01
CA ALA A 158 -0.78 -2.66 -11.42
C ALA A 158 0.30 -3.74 -11.51
N SER A 159 1.05 -3.81 -12.61
CA SER A 159 2.19 -4.72 -12.74
C SER A 159 3.29 -4.42 -11.71
N ARG A 160 3.71 -3.15 -11.59
CA ARG A 160 4.77 -2.75 -10.65
C ARG A 160 4.35 -2.93 -9.19
N ALA A 161 3.11 -2.60 -8.87
CA ALA A 161 2.56 -2.79 -7.53
C ALA A 161 2.56 -4.28 -7.13
N ARG A 162 2.16 -5.19 -8.04
CA ARG A 162 2.25 -6.64 -7.83
C ARG A 162 3.69 -7.11 -7.62
N ASP A 163 4.60 -6.65 -8.47
CA ASP A 163 6.04 -6.97 -8.36
C ASP A 163 6.63 -6.45 -7.03
N GLY A 164 6.12 -5.33 -6.53
CA GLY A 164 6.44 -4.76 -5.22
C GLY A 164 6.02 -5.68 -4.08
N CYS A 165 4.76 -6.12 -4.06
CA CYS A 165 4.26 -7.01 -3.01
C CYS A 165 5.00 -8.37 -2.99
N GLY A 166 5.35 -8.92 -4.15
CA GLY A 166 6.05 -10.20 -4.25
C GLY A 166 7.47 -10.21 -3.67
N LYS A 167 8.14 -9.04 -3.64
CA LYS A 167 9.47 -8.88 -3.04
C LYS A 167 9.45 -8.73 -1.52
N ILE A 168 8.29 -8.45 -0.94
CA ILE A 168 8.13 -8.10 0.48
C ILE A 168 7.77 -9.32 1.34
N GLN A 169 7.30 -10.44 0.76
CA GLN A 169 7.02 -11.64 1.54
C GLN A 169 8.31 -12.17 2.20
N PRO A 170 8.43 -12.15 3.55
CA PRO A 170 9.48 -12.91 4.19
C PRO A 170 9.23 -14.38 3.89
N LYS A 171 10.28 -15.10 3.47
CA LYS A 171 10.38 -16.56 3.51
C LYS A 171 10.07 -17.07 4.93
N ARG A 172 8.82 -17.10 5.35
CA ARG A 172 8.34 -17.86 6.50
C ARG A 172 6.89 -18.23 6.22
N ALA A 173 6.74 -19.32 5.45
CA ALA A 173 5.69 -20.26 5.76
C ALA A 173 5.78 -20.51 7.28
N ARG A 174 4.84 -19.97 8.06
CA ARG A 174 4.61 -20.52 9.40
C ARG A 174 4.31 -21.99 9.16
N PRO A 175 5.03 -22.93 9.76
CA PRO A 175 4.56 -24.31 9.77
C PRO A 175 3.14 -24.26 10.34
N SER A 176 2.19 -24.81 9.59
CA SER A 176 0.83 -25.05 10.06
C SER A 176 0.95 -25.76 11.39
N ILE A 177 0.73 -25.03 12.49
CA ILE A 177 0.56 -25.63 13.79
C ILE A 177 -0.80 -26.30 13.68
N SER A 178 -0.81 -27.61 13.42
CA SER A 178 -2.02 -28.41 13.56
C SER A 178 -2.67 -28.04 14.89
N PRO A 179 -3.99 -27.75 14.92
CA PRO A 179 -4.66 -27.53 16.17
C PRO A 179 -4.43 -28.76 17.04
N ARG A 180 -3.77 -28.57 18.20
CA ARG A 180 -3.75 -29.60 19.25
C ARG A 180 -5.22 -29.96 19.48
N SER A 181 -5.57 -31.22 19.26
CA SER A 181 -6.82 -31.78 19.71
C SER A 181 -7.01 -31.43 21.18
N VAL A 182 -7.92 -30.50 21.45
CA VAL A 182 -8.40 -30.24 22.80
C VAL A 182 -9.24 -31.46 23.16
N SER A 183 -8.68 -32.35 23.98
CA SER A 183 -9.47 -33.43 24.57
C SER A 183 -10.64 -32.81 25.33
N PRO A 184 -11.87 -33.33 25.16
CA PRO A 184 -13.02 -32.84 25.89
C PRO A 184 -12.80 -33.04 27.41
N VAL A 185 -13.07 -32.00 28.18
CA VAL A 185 -13.12 -32.08 29.65
C VAL A 185 -14.32 -32.96 30.02
N PRO A 186 -14.13 -34.08 30.74
CA PRO A 186 -15.24 -34.89 31.21
C PRO A 186 -15.93 -34.14 32.35
N GLY A 187 -17.22 -33.79 32.19
CA GLY A 187 -18.02 -33.35 33.33
C GLY A 187 -19.14 -32.35 33.10
N GLU A 188 -19.39 -31.86 31.88
CA GLU A 188 -20.46 -30.87 31.68
C GLU A 188 -21.84 -31.53 31.43
N PRO A 189 -22.84 -31.28 32.29
CA PRO A 189 -24.17 -31.87 32.15
C PRO A 189 -24.96 -31.20 31.01
N ARG A 190 -25.47 -32.02 30.08
CA ARG A 190 -26.41 -31.59 29.02
C ARG A 190 -27.72 -31.08 29.65
N ILE A 191 -27.97 -29.79 29.53
CA ILE A 191 -29.30 -29.22 29.77
C ILE A 191 -30.19 -29.54 28.56
N LEU A 192 -31.13 -30.46 28.75
CA LEU A 192 -32.22 -30.75 27.81
C LEU A 192 -33.18 -29.56 27.77
N ARG A 193 -33.16 -28.77 26.68
CA ARG A 193 -34.24 -27.83 26.39
C ARG A 193 -35.47 -28.59 25.89
N ARG A 194 -36.56 -28.48 26.65
CA ARG A 194 -37.90 -28.93 26.28
C ARG A 194 -38.52 -27.86 25.38
N SER A 195 -38.90 -28.24 24.16
CA SER A 195 -39.67 -27.40 23.25
C SER A 195 -41.12 -27.35 23.69
N SER A 196 -41.69 -26.15 23.73
CA SER A 196 -43.14 -25.87 23.71
C SER A 196 -43.41 -24.95 22.53
#